data_AF-A0A9D6HF14-F1
#
_entry.id   AF-A0A9D6HF14-F1
#
_cell.length_a   1.000
_cell.length_b   1.000
_cell.length_c   1.000
_cell.angle_alpha   90.00
_cell.angle_beta   90.00
_cell.angle_gamma   90.00
#
_symmetry.space_group_name_H-M   'P 1'
#
loop_
_entity.id
_entity.type
_entity.pdbx_description
1 polymer ?
#
loop_
_entity_poly.entity_id
_entity_poly.type
_entity_poly.pdbx_seq_one_letter_code
_entity_poly.pdbx_strand_id
1 'polypeptide(L)'
;MAATTETVLGVFAHVDTTVKALEELRARGYHDLTVYTPVPVHEIEDVLERDRPVSRVRLFTLIGGLTGTCSGFLLTIWSAMQWGLVTGGKPVAS
;
A
#
# COMPACT_ATOMS: atom_id res chain seq x y z
N MET A 1 -11.95 -7.68 -31.92
CA MET A 1 -10.86 -6.87 -32.49
C MET A 1 -10.39 -5.94 -31.40
N ALA A 2 -9.10 -5.96 -31.05
CA ALA A 2 -8.56 -5.12 -29.99
C ALA A 2 -8.65 -3.64 -30.41
N ALA A 3 -9.25 -2.79 -29.57
CA ALA A 3 -9.29 -1.36 -29.81
C ALA A 3 -7.85 -0.83 -29.80
N THR A 4 -7.44 -0.18 -30.88
CA THR A 4 -6.17 0.57 -30.94
C THR A 4 -6.33 1.83 -30.10
N THR A 5 -5.90 1.78 -28.85
CA THR A 5 -5.83 2.95 -27.98
C THR A 5 -4.68 3.83 -28.43
N GLU A 6 -4.99 4.98 -29.04
CA GLU A 6 -4.01 6.01 -29.32
C GLU A 6 -3.49 6.58 -28.00
N THR A 7 -2.22 6.30 -27.70
CA THR A 7 -1.55 6.80 -26.49
C THR A 7 -0.53 7.84 -26.91
N VAL A 8 -0.53 9.00 -26.24
CA VAL A 8 0.45 10.07 -26.47
C VAL A 8 1.52 10.01 -25.40
N LEU A 9 2.79 9.95 -25.79
CA LEU A 9 3.94 9.98 -24.90
C LEU A 9 4.63 11.34 -24.98
N GLY A 10 4.69 12.06 -23.86
CA GLY A 10 5.50 13.28 -23.72
C GLY A 10 6.83 12.97 -23.04
N VAL A 11 7.95 13.37 -23.66
CA VAL A 11 9.29 13.22 -23.07
C VAL A 11 9.77 14.59 -22.62
N PHE A 12 10.13 14.69 -21.34
CA PHE A 12 10.57 15.94 -20.70
C PHE A 12 12.00 15.77 -20.17
N ALA A 13 12.85 16.80 -20.37
CA ALA A 13 14.23 16.80 -19.88
C ALA A 13 14.35 17.18 -18.40
N HIS A 14 13.35 17.91 -17.87
CA HIS A 14 13.35 18.42 -16.51
C HIS A 14 12.14 17.92 -15.71
N VAL A 15 12.37 17.65 -14.43
CA VAL A 15 11.32 17.20 -13.51
C VAL A 15 10.27 18.28 -13.33
N ASP A 16 10.67 19.55 -13.14
CA ASP A 16 9.76 20.68 -12.95
C ASP A 16 8.77 20.85 -14.12
N THR A 17 9.26 20.66 -15.35
CA THR A 17 8.40 20.74 -16.55
C THR A 17 7.40 19.59 -16.62
N THR A 18 7.80 18.42 -16.10
CA THR A 18 6.93 17.24 -16.03
C THR A 18 5.83 17.45 -15.00
N VAL A 19 6.17 17.97 -13.81
CA VAL A 19 5.20 18.27 -12.74
C VAL A 19 4.16 19.29 -13.22
N LYS A 20 4.60 20.40 -13.83
CA LYS A 20 3.67 21.42 -14.38
C LYS A 20 2.75 20.85 -15.46
N ALA A 21 3.28 20.03 -16.37
CA ALA A 21 2.47 19.39 -17.40
C ALA A 21 1.44 18.43 -16.80
N LEU A 22 1.81 17.68 -15.75
CA LEU A 22 0.89 16.80 -15.04
C LEU A 22 -0.21 17.57 -14.32
N GLU A 23 0.12 18.67 -13.63
CA GLU A 23 -0.86 19.53 -12.97
C GLU A 23 -1.87 20.11 -13.98
N GLU A 24 -1.39 20.57 -15.14
CA GLU A 24 -2.25 21.11 -16.19
C GLU A 24 -3.17 20.04 -16.82
N LEU A 25 -2.63 18.85 -17.09
CA LEU A 25 -3.44 17.72 -17.59
C LEU A 25 -4.50 17.30 -16.58
N ARG A 26 -4.17 17.31 -15.28
CA ARG A 26 -5.14 17.01 -14.22
C ARG A 26 -6.20 18.10 -14.09
N ALA A 27 -5.81 19.37 -14.18
CA ALA A 27 -6.75 20.50 -14.21
C ALA A 27 -7.73 20.43 -15.40
N ARG A 28 -7.30 19.81 -16.52
CA ARG A 28 -8.15 19.53 -17.69
C ARG A 28 -8.99 18.26 -17.56
N GLY A 29 -8.91 17.54 -16.44
CA GLY A 29 -9.73 16.35 -16.15
C GLY A 29 -9.16 15.02 -16.65
N TYR A 30 -7.88 14.97 -17.02
CA TYR A 30 -7.23 13.70 -17.37
C TYR A 30 -6.77 12.99 -16.10
N HIS A 31 -7.39 11.84 -15.79
CA HIS A 31 -7.09 11.07 -14.59
C HIS A 31 -6.29 9.78 -14.84
N ASP A 32 -6.28 9.28 -16.07
CA ASP A 32 -5.52 8.08 -16.48
C ASP A 32 -4.15 8.48 -17.04
N LEU A 33 -3.26 8.94 -16.15
CA LEU A 33 -1.90 9.37 -16.51
C LEU A 33 -0.88 8.39 -15.93
N THR A 34 -0.03 7.84 -16.78
CA THR A 34 1.11 6.99 -16.37
C THR A 34 2.41 7.75 -16.60
N VAL A 35 3.23 7.86 -15.55
CA VAL A 35 4.51 8.59 -15.59
C VAL A 35 5.63 7.60 -15.34
N TYR A 36 6.67 7.67 -16.18
CA TYR A 36 7.89 6.88 -16.03
C TYR A 36 9.02 7.82 -15.63
N THR A 37 9.61 7.57 -14.46
CA THR A 37 10.75 8.34 -13.95
C THR A 37 11.86 7.38 -13.52
N PRO A 38 13.15 7.71 -13.79
CA PRO A 38 14.28 6.88 -13.36
C PRO A 38 14.47 6.89 -11.84
N VAL A 39 13.95 7.91 -11.15
CA VAL A 39 14.07 8.08 -9.70
C VAL A 39 12.71 8.43 -9.09
N PRO A 40 12.43 8.03 -7.84
CA PRO A 40 11.24 8.48 -7.14
C PRO A 40 11.34 9.98 -6.86
N VAL A 41 10.37 10.75 -7.33
CA VAL A 41 10.25 12.20 -7.09
C VAL A 41 8.95 12.43 -6.33
N HIS A 42 9.05 12.94 -5.12
CA HIS A 42 7.89 13.19 -4.23
C HIS A 42 6.85 14.12 -4.89
N GLU A 43 7.30 15.15 -5.62
CA GLU A 43 6.41 16.10 -6.30
C GLU A 43 5.52 15.43 -7.36
N ILE A 44 6.04 14.43 -8.07
CA ILE A 44 5.26 13.67 -9.06
C ILE A 44 4.29 12.73 -8.34
N GLU A 45 4.73 12.12 -7.23
CA GLU A 45 3.94 11.23 -6.40
C GLU A 45 2.76 11.97 -5.77
N ASP A 46 2.96 13.18 -5.23
CA ASP A 46 1.88 14.01 -4.66
C ASP A 46 0.80 14.38 -5.69
N VAL A 47 1.17 14.57 -6.95
CA VAL A 47 0.23 14.90 -8.05
C VAL A 47 -0.54 13.66 -8.53
N LEU A 48 0.14 12.51 -8.61
CA LEU A 48 -0.47 11.24 -9.05
C LEU A 48 -1.27 10.55 -7.96
N GLU A 49 -0.77 10.54 -6.72
CA GLU A 49 -1.34 9.79 -5.60
C GLU A 49 -2.46 10.54 -4.88
N ARG A 50 -2.69 11.83 -5.20
CA ARG A 50 -3.77 12.64 -4.61
C ARG A 50 -5.16 11.99 -4.68
N ASP A 51 -5.43 11.26 -5.77
CA ASP A 51 -6.69 10.52 -5.98
C ASP A 51 -6.52 9.01 -5.89
N ARG A 52 -5.29 8.51 -5.67
CA ARG A 52 -5.05 7.08 -5.68
C ARG A 52 -5.55 6.52 -4.33
N PRO A 53 -6.49 5.56 -4.34
CA PRO A 53 -6.98 4.97 -3.11
C PRO A 53 -5.81 4.31 -2.37
N VAL A 54 -5.76 4.52 -1.05
CA VAL A 54 -4.73 3.97 -0.17
C VAL A 54 -4.49 2.49 -0.51
N SER A 55 -3.24 2.12 -0.77
CA SER A 55 -2.89 0.78 -1.23
C SER A 55 -3.50 -0.30 -0.34
N ARG A 56 -4.31 -1.18 -0.95
CA ARG A 56 -5.00 -2.30 -0.27
C ARG A 56 -4.04 -3.24 0.46
N VAL A 57 -2.77 -3.28 0.03
CA VAL A 57 -1.72 -4.08 0.66
C VAL A 57 -1.56 -3.70 2.15
N ARG A 58 -1.65 -2.41 2.49
CA ARG A 58 -1.53 -1.94 3.88
C ARG A 58 -2.62 -2.53 4.78
N LEU A 59 -3.84 -2.68 4.25
CA LEU A 59 -4.95 -3.28 4.98
C LEU A 59 -4.74 -4.78 5.20
N PHE A 60 -4.27 -5.50 4.18
CA PHE A 60 -3.94 -6.93 4.32
C PHE A 60 -2.82 -7.17 5.33
N THR A 61 -1.78 -6.32 5.33
CA THR A 61 -0.70 -6.40 6.33
C THR A 61 -1.23 -6.17 7.75
N LEU A 62 -2.13 -5.20 7.94
CA LEU A 62 -2.72 -4.91 9.25
C LEU A 62 -3.57 -6.09 9.76
N ILE A 63 -4.48 -6.60 8.93
CA ILE A 63 -5.36 -7.72 9.27
C ILE A 63 -4.54 -8.99 9.51
N GLY A 64 -3.55 -9.26 8.65
CA GLY A 64 -2.63 -10.39 8.81
C GLY A 64 -1.82 -10.30 10.10
N GLY A 65 -1.30 -9.12 10.45
CA GLY A 65 -0.55 -8.92 11.69
C GLY A 65 -1.41 -9.10 12.94
N LEU A 66 -2.63 -8.57 12.93
CA LEU A 66 -3.56 -8.71 14.05
C LEU A 66 -4.00 -10.16 14.24
N THR A 67 -4.39 -10.84 13.16
CA THR A 67 -4.80 -12.25 13.21
C THR A 67 -3.64 -13.17 13.59
N GLY A 68 -2.42 -12.90 13.14
CA GLY A 68 -1.21 -13.62 13.54
C GLY A 68 -0.92 -13.47 15.04
N THR A 69 -1.05 -12.25 15.55
CA THR A 69 -0.85 -11.96 16.98
C THR A 69 -1.91 -12.66 17.83
N CYS A 70 -3.19 -12.51 17.47
CA CYS A 70 -4.29 -13.19 18.16
C CYS A 70 -4.16 -14.71 18.13
N SER A 71 -3.81 -15.30 16.99
CA SER A 71 -3.65 -16.75 16.87
C SER A 71 -2.44 -17.27 17.66
N GLY A 72 -1.34 -16.53 17.72
CA GLY A 72 -0.19 -16.86 18.58
C GLY A 72 -0.55 -16.89 20.07
N PHE A 73 -1.26 -15.86 20.55
CA PHE A 73 -1.76 -15.84 21.93
C PHE A 73 -2.77 -16.95 22.20
N LEU A 74 -3.72 -17.18 21.29
CA LEU A 74 -4.70 -18.26 21.43
C LEU A 74 -4.04 -19.64 21.47
N LEU A 75 -3.04 -19.88 20.62
CA LEU A 75 -2.33 -21.16 20.59
C LEU A 75 -1.59 -21.44 21.90
N THR A 76 -0.92 -20.43 22.46
CA THR A 76 -0.18 -20.57 23.73
C THR A 76 -1.12 -20.80 24.90
N ILE A 77 -2.20 -20.01 25.01
CA ILE A 77 -3.22 -20.18 26.05
C ILE A 77 -3.90 -21.54 25.93
N TRP A 78 -4.31 -21.94 24.72
CA TRP A 78 -4.96 -23.23 24.49
C TRP A 78 -4.04 -24.39 24.85
N SER A 79 -2.77 -24.36 24.42
CA SER A 79 -1.80 -25.39 24.75
C SER A 79 -1.60 -25.49 26.27
N ALA A 80 -1.54 -24.36 26.97
CA ALA A 80 -1.37 -24.32 28.41
C ALA A 80 -2.60 -24.89 29.16
N MET A 81 -3.82 -24.62 28.68
CA MET A 81 -5.05 -25.19 29.24
C MET A 81 -5.16 -26.70 28.97
N GLN A 82 -4.84 -27.17 27.76
CA GLN A 82 -5.04 -28.56 27.36
C GLN A 82 -4.13 -29.53 28.10
N TRP A 83 -2.87 -29.14 28.35
CA TRP A 83 -1.90 -29.97 29.08
C TRP A 83 -1.76 -29.60 30.56
N GLY A 84 -2.55 -28.64 31.07
CA GLY A 84 -2.46 -28.19 32.45
C GLY A 84 -1.06 -27.66 32.83
N LEU A 85 -0.38 -27.01 31.88
CA LEU A 85 1.01 -26.58 32.03
C LEU A 85 1.10 -25.36 32.94
N VAL A 86 1.29 -25.60 34.24
CA VAL A 86 1.62 -24.57 35.23
C VAL A 86 3.13 -24.56 35.46
N THR A 87 3.88 -23.85 34.61
CA THR A 87 5.33 -23.69 34.75
C THR A 87 5.68 -22.59 35.76
N GLY A 88 6.23 -22.98 36.91
CA GLY A 88 6.76 -22.04 37.91
C GLY A 88 5.71 -21.32 38.76
N GLY A 89 4.51 -21.90 38.94
CA GLY A 89 3.46 -21.36 39.81
C GLY A 89 2.72 -20.11 39.27
N LYS A 90 2.96 -19.75 38.01
CA LYS A 90 2.33 -18.61 37.33
C LYS A 90 0.97 -19.02 36.73
N PRO A 91 -0.02 -18.11 36.68
CA PRO A 91 -1.31 -18.39 36.05
C PRO A 91 -1.13 -18.75 34.57
N VAL A 92 -2.02 -19.63 34.08
CA VAL A 92 -1.98 -20.27 32.75
C VAL A 92 -2.12 -19.26 31.60
N ALA A 93 -2.68 -18.08 31.88
CA ALA A 93 -2.75 -16.97 30.95
C ALA A 93 -2.47 -15.66 31.71
N SER A 94 -1.70 -14.76 31.08
CA SER A 94 -1.46 -13.38 31.52
C SER A 94 -1.59 -12.44 30.35
#